data_AF-A0A534JSQ9-F1
#
_entry.id   AF-A0A534JSQ9-F1
#
_cell.length_a   1.000
_cell.length_b   1.000
_cell.length_c   1.000
_cell.angle_alpha   90.00
_cell.angle_beta   90.00
_cell.angle_gamma   90.00
#
_symmetry.space_group_name_H-M   'P 1'
#
loop_
_entity.id
_entity.type
_entity.pdbx_description
1 polymer ?
#
loop_
_entity_poly.entity_id
_entity_poly.type
_entity_poly.pdbx_seq_one_letter_code
_entity_poly.pdbx_strand_id
1 'polypeptide(L)'
;MLAFGVGLLLVPTIVGSAWPWTLTPLTARAIGAWFVGIGFAAFHANRENDFLRIRPLAGGYIAFAVLQFVAVARYAGDVNWSAPAAWVYLAFLGSILPVGLFAWLGRRRPGMQ
;
A
#
# COMPACT_ATOMS: atom_id res chain seq x y z
N MET A 1 4.89 2.54 6.26
CA MET A 1 5.42 1.59 5.26
C MET A 1 6.93 1.37 5.40
N LEU A 2 7.77 2.41 5.34
CA LEU A 2 9.23 2.27 5.34
C LEU A 2 9.78 1.44 6.52
N ALA A 3 9.53 1.87 7.76
CA ALA A 3 10.03 1.17 8.96
C ALA A 3 9.51 -0.27 9.06
N PHE A 4 8.22 -0.47 8.77
CA PHE A 4 7.61 -1.81 8.75
C PHE A 4 8.23 -2.71 7.68
N GLY A 5 8.51 -2.15 6.49
CA GLY A 5 9.17 -2.85 5.39
C GLY A 5 10.60 -3.26 5.72
N VAL A 6 11.38 -2.38 6.38
CA VAL A 6 12.71 -2.72 6.90
C VAL A 6 12.62 -3.88 7.90
N GLY A 7 11.65 -3.83 8.81
CA GLY A 7 11.39 -4.91 9.76
C GLY A 7 11.08 -6.24 9.08
N LEU A 8 10.17 -6.25 8.11
CA LEU A 8 9.85 -7.45 7.31
C LEU A 8 11.06 -7.98 6.53
N LEU A 9 11.98 -7.11 6.09
CA LEU A 9 13.16 -7.51 5.33
C LEU A 9 14.24 -8.14 6.23
N LEU A 10 14.51 -7.53 7.39
CA LEU A 10 15.60 -7.90 8.27
C LEU A 10 15.22 -8.99 9.28
N VAL A 11 14.01 -8.91 9.84
CA VAL A 11 13.51 -9.80 10.91
C VAL A 11 12.11 -10.36 10.55
N PRO A 12 11.98 -11.09 9.43
CA PRO A 12 10.69 -11.47 8.85
C PRO A 12 9.82 -12.35 9.75
N THR A 13 10.41 -13.21 10.58
CA THR A 13 9.66 -14.12 11.46
C THR A 13 9.01 -13.40 12.63
N ILE A 14 9.60 -12.29 13.08
CA ILE A 14 9.08 -11.48 14.20
C ILE A 14 8.07 -10.46 13.67
N VAL A 15 8.44 -9.69 12.64
CA VAL A 15 7.55 -8.63 12.13
C VAL A 15 6.42 -9.23 11.29
N GLY A 16 6.66 -10.34 10.60
CA GLY A 16 5.64 -11.06 9.84
C GLY A 16 4.53 -11.65 10.70
N SER A 17 4.76 -11.90 12.00
CA SER A 17 3.68 -12.39 12.89
C SER A 17 2.64 -11.31 13.19
N ALA A 18 2.95 -10.04 12.97
CA ALA A 18 2.00 -8.94 13.07
C ALA A 18 1.16 -8.78 11.79
N TRP A 19 1.43 -9.57 10.75
CA TRP A 19 0.68 -9.54 9.51
C TRP A 19 -0.69 -10.22 9.68
N PRO A 20 -1.76 -9.71 9.03
CA PRO A 20 -3.11 -10.23 9.22
C PRO A 20 -3.35 -11.65 8.67
N TRP A 21 -2.39 -12.23 7.97
CA TRP A 21 -2.40 -13.63 7.52
C TRP A 21 -0.98 -14.19 7.57
N THR A 22 -0.87 -15.51 7.51
CA THR A 22 0.41 -16.21 7.62
C THR A 22 1.34 -15.84 6.46
N LEU A 23 2.56 -15.42 6.80
CA LEU A 23 3.63 -15.17 5.85
C LEU A 23 4.75 -16.20 6.02
N THR A 24 5.30 -16.68 4.91
CA THR A 24 6.59 -17.35 4.95
C THR A 24 7.70 -16.30 5.09
N PRO A 25 8.89 -16.66 5.59
CA PRO A 25 10.00 -15.70 5.67
C PRO A 25 10.35 -15.06 4.33
N LEU A 26 10.19 -15.82 3.22
CA LEU A 26 10.45 -15.31 1.88
C LEU A 26 9.39 -14.28 1.45
N THR A 27 8.10 -14.57 1.64
CA THR A 27 7.04 -13.62 1.24
C THR A 27 7.05 -12.37 2.11
N ALA A 28 7.36 -12.49 3.39
CA ALA A 28 7.60 -11.35 4.27
C ALA A 28 8.71 -10.44 3.74
N ARG A 29 9.87 -11.00 3.38
CA ARG A 29 10.99 -10.21 2.82
C ARG A 29 10.64 -9.57 1.48
N ALA A 30 9.92 -10.27 0.60
CA ALA A 30 9.48 -9.72 -0.68
C ALA A 30 8.57 -8.50 -0.49
N ILE A 31 7.58 -8.61 0.41
CA ILE A 31 6.72 -7.48 0.79
C ILE A 31 7.56 -6.38 1.45
N GLY A 32 8.52 -6.74 2.30
CA GLY A 32 9.43 -5.82 2.96
C GLY A 32 10.24 -4.97 1.98
N ALA A 33 10.90 -5.61 1.01
CA ALA A 33 11.65 -4.92 -0.04
C ALA A 33 10.75 -3.98 -0.85
N TRP A 34 9.55 -4.44 -1.21
CA TRP A 34 8.55 -3.63 -1.90
C TRP A 34 8.11 -2.40 -1.08
N PHE A 35 7.84 -2.58 0.22
CA PHE A 35 7.49 -1.51 1.15
C PHE A 35 8.61 -0.51 1.36
N VAL A 36 9.87 -0.96 1.38
CA VAL A 36 11.03 -0.07 1.46
C VAL A 36 11.12 0.77 0.19
N GLY A 37 11.06 0.15 -0.99
CA GLY A 37 11.12 0.87 -2.26
C GLY A 37 10.02 1.92 -2.42
N ILE A 38 8.76 1.54 -2.21
CA ILE A 38 7.64 2.48 -2.29
C ILE A 38 7.70 3.53 -1.17
N GLY A 39 8.05 3.13 0.05
CA GLY A 39 8.18 4.05 1.18
C GLY A 39 9.22 5.13 0.92
N PHE A 40 10.34 4.75 0.30
CA PHE A 40 11.39 5.68 -0.08
C PHE A 40 10.95 6.60 -1.23
N ALA A 41 10.29 6.06 -2.26
CA ALA A 41 9.70 6.87 -3.34
C ALA A 41 8.67 7.88 -2.80
N ALA A 42 7.81 7.46 -1.86
CA ALA A 42 6.83 8.35 -1.22
C ALA A 42 7.49 9.44 -0.36
N PHE A 43 8.61 9.13 0.30
CA PHE A 43 9.41 10.13 1.02
C PHE A 43 9.98 11.18 0.07
N HIS A 44 10.57 10.75 -1.06
CA HIS A 44 11.05 11.67 -2.10
C HIS A 44 9.94 12.54 -2.67
N ALA A 45 8.79 11.95 -3.00
CA ALA A 45 7.64 12.68 -3.51
C ALA A 45 7.11 13.74 -2.52
N ASN A 46 7.08 13.43 -1.22
CA ASN A 46 6.72 14.40 -0.19
C ASN A 46 7.72 15.56 -0.10
N ARG A 47 9.01 15.29 -0.27
CA ARG A 47 10.04 16.35 -0.26
C ARG A 47 9.98 17.25 -1.49
N GLU A 48 9.62 16.69 -2.64
CA GLU A 48 9.46 17.43 -3.89
C GLU A 48 8.18 18.28 -3.90
N ASN A 49 7.14 17.83 -3.20
CA ASN A 49 5.87 18.52 -3.01
C ASN A 49 5.18 18.97 -4.32
N ASP A 50 5.40 18.21 -5.40
CA ASP A 50 4.78 18.43 -6.71
C ASP A 50 3.77 17.31 -7.03
N PHE A 51 2.50 17.64 -6.92
CA PHE A 51 1.40 16.72 -7.21
C PHE A 51 1.35 16.26 -8.67
N LEU A 52 1.92 17.02 -9.62
CA LEU A 52 1.91 16.64 -11.03
C LEU A 52 2.84 15.46 -11.31
N ARG A 53 3.94 15.33 -10.56
CA ARG A 53 4.92 14.25 -10.72
C ARG A 53 4.43 12.89 -10.22
N ILE A 54 3.51 12.88 -9.26
CA ILE A 54 2.92 11.63 -8.72
C ILE A 54 1.67 11.16 -9.47
N ARG A 55 1.11 11.98 -10.37
CA ARG A 55 -0.10 11.63 -11.15
C ARG A 55 -0.03 10.31 -11.92
N PRO A 56 1.09 9.94 -12.58
CA PRO A 56 1.16 8.67 -13.30
C PRO A 56 0.92 7.44 -12.40
N LEU A 57 1.19 7.54 -11.10
CA LEU A 57 0.96 6.44 -10.14
C LEU A 57 -0.53 6.24 -9.80
N ALA A 58 -1.41 7.21 -10.10
CA ALA A 58 -2.80 7.20 -9.67
C ALA A 58 -3.57 5.96 -10.13
N GLY A 59 -3.41 5.58 -11.41
CA GLY A 59 -4.05 4.39 -11.96
C GLY A 59 -3.54 3.09 -11.32
N GLY A 60 -2.23 3.02 -11.05
CA GLY A 60 -1.62 1.89 -10.36
C GLY A 60 -2.12 1.76 -8.92
N TYR A 61 -2.26 2.86 -8.19
CA TYR A 61 -2.78 2.88 -6.83
C TYR A 61 -4.24 2.42 -6.76
N ILE A 62 -5.08 2.86 -7.70
CA ILE A 62 -6.47 2.42 -7.80
C ILE A 62 -6.54 0.92 -8.11
N ALA A 63 -5.84 0.47 -9.15
CA ALA A 63 -5.81 -0.94 -9.52
C ALA A 63 -5.31 -1.82 -8.37
N PHE A 64 -4.24 -1.39 -7.70
CA PHE A 64 -3.70 -2.07 -6.54
C PHE A 64 -4.72 -2.18 -5.41
N ALA A 65 -5.35 -1.07 -5.01
CA ALA A 65 -6.35 -1.07 -3.93
C ALA A 65 -7.55 -1.98 -4.25
N VAL A 66 -8.09 -1.88 -5.48
CA VAL A 66 -9.21 -2.72 -5.92
C VAL A 66 -8.83 -4.20 -5.91
N LEU A 67 -7.68 -4.57 -6.47
CA LEU A 67 -7.22 -5.96 -6.48
C LEU A 67 -6.99 -6.50 -5.06
N GLN A 68 -6.46 -5.68 -4.15
CA GLN A 68 -6.31 -6.10 -2.75
C GLN A 68 -7.65 -6.28 -2.04
N PHE A 69 -8.63 -5.40 -2.25
CA PHE A 69 -9.99 -5.61 -1.72
C PHE A 69 -10.62 -6.88 -2.27
N VAL A 70 -10.48 -7.13 -3.57
CA VAL A 70 -10.95 -8.38 -4.20
C VAL A 70 -10.24 -9.60 -3.60
N ALA A 71 -8.93 -9.54 -3.40
CA ALA A 71 -8.17 -10.63 -2.79
C ALA A 71 -8.63 -10.90 -1.35
N VAL A 72 -8.77 -9.87 -0.52
CA VAL A 72 -9.25 -10.01 0.85
C VAL A 72 -10.67 -10.58 0.90
N ALA A 73 -11.56 -10.12 0.02
CA ALA A 73 -12.92 -10.66 -0.07
C ALA A 73 -12.93 -12.12 -0.55
N ARG A 74 -12.07 -12.47 -1.52
CA ARG A 74 -11.99 -13.81 -2.10
C ARG A 74 -11.39 -14.84 -1.15
N TYR A 75 -10.37 -14.43 -0.40
CA TYR A 75 -9.57 -15.26 0.52
C TYR A 75 -9.82 -14.87 1.98
N ALA A 76 -11.04 -14.45 2.31
CA ALA A 76 -11.39 -13.99 3.66
C ALA A 76 -11.15 -15.04 4.74
N GLY A 77 -11.18 -16.33 4.41
CA GLY A 77 -10.90 -17.43 5.34
C GLY A 77 -9.45 -17.50 5.82
N ASP A 78 -8.51 -16.93 5.07
CA ASP A 78 -7.08 -16.92 5.41
C ASP A 78 -6.69 -15.72 6.29
N VAL A 79 -7.61 -14.75 6.43
CA VAL A 79 -7.39 -13.52 7.18
C VAL A 79 -7.77 -13.74 8.64
N ASN A 80 -6.86 -13.40 9.54
CA ASN A 80 -7.13 -13.37 10.97
C ASN A 80 -7.90 -12.09 11.36
N TRP A 81 -9.23 -12.13 11.23
CA TRP A 81 -10.13 -11.03 11.55
C TRP A 81 -10.17 -10.63 13.04
N SER A 82 -9.72 -11.52 13.93
CA SER A 82 -9.60 -11.22 15.36
C SER A 82 -8.43 -10.29 15.68
N ALA A 83 -7.45 -10.18 14.78
CA ALA A 83 -6.28 -9.33 14.97
C ALA A 83 -6.57 -7.88 14.54
N PRO A 84 -6.17 -6.86 15.34
CA PRO A 84 -6.28 -5.45 14.94
C PRO A 84 -5.58 -5.14 13.61
N ALA A 85 -4.54 -5.89 13.26
CA ALA A 85 -3.79 -5.74 12.03
C ALA A 85 -4.66 -5.88 10.76
N ALA A 86 -5.70 -6.71 10.78
CA ALA A 86 -6.60 -6.88 9.64
C ALA A 86 -7.37 -5.58 9.34
N TRP A 87 -7.84 -4.91 10.38
CA TRP A 87 -8.57 -3.65 10.27
C TRP A 87 -7.65 -2.49 9.88
N VAL A 88 -6.43 -2.45 10.44
CA VAL A 88 -5.39 -1.48 10.02
C VAL A 88 -5.06 -1.66 8.54
N TYR A 89 -4.96 -2.91 8.09
CA TYR A 89 -4.71 -3.22 6.69
C TYR A 89 -5.85 -2.75 5.78
N LEU A 90 -7.11 -3.01 6.14
CA LEU A 90 -8.27 -2.51 5.40
C LEU A 90 -8.37 -0.99 5.39
N ALA A 91 -8.13 -0.32 6.53
CA ALA A 91 -8.11 1.13 6.62
C ALA A 91 -7.00 1.72 5.74
N PHE A 92 -5.82 1.07 5.71
CA PHE A 92 -4.73 1.45 4.83
C PHE A 92 -5.13 1.34 3.35
N LEU A 93 -5.71 0.23 2.91
CA LEU A 93 -6.26 0.10 1.54
C LEU A 93 -7.33 1.15 1.24
N GLY A 94 -8.21 1.41 2.21
CA GLY A 94 -9.25 2.44 2.14
C GLY A 94 -8.69 3.86 2.00
N SER A 95 -7.48 4.12 2.49
CA SER A 95 -6.80 5.42 2.31
C SER A 95 -6.15 5.57 0.92
N ILE A 96 -5.67 4.48 0.33
CA ILE A 96 -5.00 4.48 -0.98
C ILE A 96 -5.97 4.82 -2.11
N LEU A 97 -7.20 4.29 -2.04
CA LEU A 97 -8.17 4.42 -3.12
C LEU A 97 -8.62 5.88 -3.37
N PRO A 98 -9.02 6.67 -2.35
CA PRO A 98 -9.31 8.09 -2.50
C PRO A 98 -8.11 8.88 -3.03
N VAL A 99 -6.89 8.60 -2.54
CA VAL A 99 -5.67 9.29 -3.00
C VAL A 99 -5.46 9.07 -4.50
N GLY A 100 -5.60 7.83 -4.97
CA GLY A 100 -5.53 7.51 -6.39
C GLY A 100 -6.66 8.16 -7.20
N LEU A 101 -7.89 8.16 -6.68
CA LEU A 101 -9.05 8.78 -7.32
C LEU A 101 -8.89 10.31 -7.43
N PHE A 102 -8.44 11.00 -6.39
CA PHE A 102 -8.19 12.44 -6.42
C PHE A 102 -7.10 12.79 -7.43
N ALA A 103 -5.99 12.06 -7.43
CA ALA A 103 -4.90 12.26 -8.38
C ALA A 103 -5.34 12.00 -9.83
N TRP A 104 -6.20 10.99 -10.07
CA TRP A 104 -6.78 10.69 -11.39
C TRP A 104 -7.80 11.75 -11.80
N LEU A 105 -8.77 12.10 -10.95
CA LEU A 105 -9.88 13.00 -11.28
C LEU A 105 -9.43 14.46 -11.47
N GLY A 106 -8.32 14.87 -10.83
CA GLY A 106 -7.66 16.16 -11.09
C GLY A 106 -7.27 16.38 -12.56
N ARG A 107 -7.29 15.33 -13.40
CA ARG A 107 -7.12 15.35 -14.86
C ARG A 107 -8.16 16.22 -15.60
N ARG A 108 -9.24 16.66 -14.94
CA ARG A 108 -10.36 17.39 -15.56
C ARG A 108 -10.43 18.89 -15.25
N ARG A 109 -9.29 19.59 -15.20
CA ARG A 109 -9.30 21.03 -15.51
C ARG A 109 -8.68 21.21 -16.89
N PRO A 110 -9.52 21.31 -17.96
CA PRO A 110 -9.05 21.87 -19.22
C PRO A 110 -8.48 23.25 -18.89
N GLY A 111 -7.25 23.52 -19.33
CA GLY A 111 -6.77 24.89 -19.39
C GLY A 111 -7.75 25.70 -20.23
N MET A 112 -8.32 26.73 -19.63
CA MET A 112 -8.61 27.93 -20.40
C MET A 112 -7.26 28.57 -20.75
N GLN A 113 -7.15 28.98 -22.02
CA GLN A 113 -6.04 29.68 -22.70
C GLN A 113 -5.09 28.76 -23.47
#